data_AF-A0A2D1WBA2-F1
#
_entry.id   AF-A0A2D1WBA2-F1
#
_cell.length_a   1.000
_cell.length_b   1.000
_cell.length_c   1.000
_cell.angle_alpha   90.00
_cell.angle_beta   90.00
_cell.angle_gamma   90.00
#
_symmetry.space_group_name_H-M   'P 1'
#
loop_
_entity.id
_entity.type
_entity.pdbx_description
1 polymer ?
#
loop_
_entity_poly.entity_id
_entity_poly.type
_entity_poly.pdbx_seq_one_letter_code
_entity_poly.pdbx_strand_id
1 'polypeptide(L)'
;ITGFTLQFAKRLQVNLLVKPSEKIQVLKNLKRNYIVLILWLNETGTIGDEKANMFRSQVTGKINLLGLIEMILLSVGVVMFVAFMISYCACRSKTIK
;
A
#
# COMPACT_ATOMS: atom_id res chain seq x y z
N ILE A 1 -4.04 -4.24 -0.28
CA ILE A 1 -4.71 -5.56 -0.35
C ILE A 1 -4.16 -6.49 0.73
N THR A 2 -2.88 -6.84 0.75
CA THR A 2 -2.33 -7.76 1.79
C THR A 2 -1.87 -7.10 3.08
N GLY A 3 -1.53 -5.80 3.05
CA GLY A 3 -1.03 -5.06 4.23
C GLY A 3 0.43 -5.35 4.59
N PHE A 4 1.17 -6.08 3.76
CA PHE A 4 2.59 -6.36 4.00
C PHE A 4 3.49 -5.17 3.64
N THR A 5 4.49 -4.95 4.48
CA THR A 5 5.53 -3.94 4.26
C THR A 5 6.61 -4.51 3.33
N LEU A 6 6.58 -4.09 2.06
CA LEU A 6 7.53 -4.55 1.04
C LEU A 6 8.87 -3.79 1.08
N GLN A 7 8.84 -2.56 1.60
CA GLN A 7 10.03 -1.75 1.82
C GLN A 7 9.77 -0.83 3.02
N PHE A 8 10.76 -0.67 3.90
CA PHE A 8 10.70 0.30 4.97
C PHE A 8 12.08 0.88 5.30
N ALA A 9 12.06 2.07 5.88
CA ALA A 9 13.20 2.70 6.52
C ALA A 9 12.74 3.32 7.84
N LYS A 10 13.16 2.74 8.96
CA LYS A 10 12.88 3.21 10.31
C LYS A 10 14.09 3.97 10.83
N ARG A 11 13.91 5.27 11.02
CA ARG A 11 14.93 6.16 11.58
C ARG A 11 14.64 6.38 13.05
N LEU A 12 15.61 6.05 13.90
CA LEU A 12 15.52 6.24 15.34
C LEU A 12 16.68 7.09 15.83
N GLN A 13 16.38 7.94 16.81
CA GLN A 13 17.38 8.73 17.51
C GLN A 13 17.32 8.37 18.99
N VAL A 14 18.47 8.00 19.56
CA VAL A 14 18.60 7.74 20.99
C VAL A 14 19.15 9.00 21.64
N ASN A 15 18.38 9.53 22.58
CA ASN A 15 18.70 10.73 23.32
C ASN A 15 18.75 10.45 24.81
N LEU A 16 19.68 11.11 25.51
CA LEU A 16 19.78 11.08 26.96
C LEU A 16 19.45 12.46 27.53
N LEU A 17 18.48 12.52 28.43
CA LEU A 17 18.17 13.74 29.17
C LEU A 17 19.10 13.84 30.39
N VAL A 18 19.93 14.88 30.40
CA VAL A 18 20.85 15.18 31.50
C VAL A 18 20.34 16.43 32.22
N LYS A 19 20.09 16.30 33.53
CA LYS A 19 19.60 17.38 34.39
C LYS A 19 20.65 17.77 35.43
N PRO A 20 20.73 19.05 35.83
CA PRO A 20 21.57 19.47 36.95
C PRO A 20 21.17 18.76 38.25
N SER A 21 22.15 18.47 39.11
CA SER A 21 21.90 17.86 40.43
C SER A 21 22.93 18.34 41.45
N GLU A 22 22.44 18.90 42.57
CA GLU A 22 23.29 19.35 43.69
C GLU A 22 24.02 18.21 44.41
N LYS A 23 23.47 16.99 44.34
CA LYS A 23 24.01 15.81 45.02
C LYS A 23 25.13 15.12 44.22
N ILE A 24 25.20 15.34 42.91
CA ILE A 24 26.17 14.68 42.03
C ILE A 24 27.16 15.74 41.52
N GLN A 25 28.39 15.74 42.03
CA GLN A 25 29.40 16.76 41.70
C GLN A 25 29.61 16.95 40.18
N VAL A 26 29.54 15.87 39.40
CA VAL A 26 29.72 15.90 37.93
C VAL A 26 28.59 16.64 37.22
N LEU A 27 27.36 16.60 37.74
CA LEU A 27 26.19 17.27 37.15
C LEU A 27 25.87 18.61 37.81
N LYS A 28 26.59 19.01 38.85
CA LYS A 28 26.30 20.21 39.66
C LYS A 28 26.49 21.52 38.89
N ASN A 29 27.47 21.57 37.99
CA ASN A 29 27.78 22.78 37.21
C ASN A 29 26.94 22.94 35.93
N LEU A 30 25.96 22.06 35.68
CA LEU A 30 25.07 22.19 34.53
C LEU A 30 24.12 23.38 34.73
N LYS A 31 24.17 24.36 33.82
CA LYS A 31 23.32 25.57 33.88
C LYS A 31 21.86 25.31 33.54
N ARG A 32 21.56 24.22 32.83
CA ARG A 32 20.22 23.85 32.35
C ARG A 32 20.16 22.37 32.00
N ASN A 33 18.97 21.87 31.71
CA ASN A 33 18.76 20.53 31.20
C ASN A 33 19.24 20.44 29.75
N TYR A 34 19.89 19.32 29.38
CA TYR A 34 20.34 19.05 28.02
C TYR A 34 19.78 17.73 27.55
N ILE A 35 19.36 17.70 26.29
CA ILE A 35 19.07 16.47 25.56
C ILE A 35 20.31 16.16 24.74
N VAL A 36 21.08 15.18 25.19
CA VAL A 36 22.32 14.77 24.54
C VAL A 36 21.98 13.70 23.50
N LEU A 37 22.35 13.97 22.25
CA LEU A 37 22.29 13.00 21.18
C LEU A 37 23.36 11.94 21.39
N ILE A 38 22.96 10.69 21.59
CA ILE A 38 23.91 9.58 21.73
C ILE A 38 24.21 8.99 20.36
N LEU A 39 23.17 8.63 19.61
CA LEU A 39 23.30 8.03 18.28
C LEU A 39 22.00 8.14 17.48
N TRP A 40 22.12 7.94 16.17
CA TRP A 40 21.00 7.76 15.25
C TRP A 40 21.19 6.45 14.48
N LEU A 41 20.08 5.77 14.21
CA LEU A 41 20.04 4.49 13.50
C LEU A 41 19.05 4.59 12.35
N ASN A 42 19.39 3.96 11.23
CA ASN A 42 18.49 3.77 10.10
C ASN A 42 18.37 2.29 9.79
N GLU A 43 17.30 1.67 10.30
CA GLU A 43 16.99 0.29 10.00
C GLU A 43 16.19 0.24 8.71
N THR A 44 16.74 -0.38 7.67
CA THR A 44 16.10 -0.48 6.36
C THR A 44 15.88 -1.95 6.02
N GLY A 45 14.76 -2.24 5.37
CA GLY A 45 14.45 -3.55 4.85
C GLY A 45 13.72 -3.41 3.52
N THR A 46 14.17 -4.14 2.51
CA THR A 46 13.51 -4.24 1.20
C THR A 46 13.29 -5.69 0.87
N ILE A 47 12.15 -5.99 0.25
CA ILE A 47 11.89 -7.31 -0.30
C ILE A 47 12.91 -7.61 -1.41
N GLY A 48 13.48 -8.82 -1.38
CA GLY A 48 14.37 -9.28 -2.45
C GLY A 48 13.61 -9.63 -3.72
N ASP A 49 14.27 -9.52 -4.87
CA ASP A 49 13.64 -9.67 -6.19
C ASP A 49 12.92 -11.01 -6.37
N GLU A 50 13.49 -12.11 -5.88
CA GLU A 50 12.87 -13.45 -5.95
C GLU A 50 11.51 -13.46 -5.22
N LYS A 51 11.47 -12.93 -3.99
CA LYS A 51 10.25 -12.88 -3.19
C LYS A 51 9.27 -11.83 -3.72
N ALA A 52 9.76 -10.75 -4.31
CA ALA A 52 8.92 -9.76 -4.99
C ALA A 52 8.21 -10.37 -6.21
N ASN A 53 8.92 -11.16 -7.01
CA ASN A 53 8.36 -11.84 -8.17
C ASN A 53 7.35 -12.92 -7.77
N MET A 54 7.64 -13.66 -6.70
CA MET A 54 6.69 -14.61 -6.11
C MET A 54 5.43 -13.90 -5.58
N PHE A 55 5.58 -12.77 -4.89
CA PHE A 55 4.46 -11.99 -4.40
C PHE A 55 3.59 -11.46 -5.55
N ARG A 56 4.20 -10.93 -6.61
CA ARG A 56 3.51 -10.46 -7.81
C ARG A 56 2.73 -11.58 -8.49
N SER A 57 3.33 -12.74 -8.70
CA SER A 57 2.65 -13.85 -9.40
C SER A 57 1.49 -14.41 -8.59
N GLN A 58 1.62 -14.51 -7.27
CA GLN A 58 0.59 -15.12 -6.42
C GLN A 58 -0.53 -14.17 -6.05
N VAL A 59 -0.26 -12.88 -5.83
CA VAL A 59 -1.24 -11.92 -5.35
C VAL A 59 -1.72 -11.04 -6.50
N THR A 60 -0.82 -10.26 -7.10
CA THR A 60 -1.19 -9.30 -8.14
C THR A 60 -1.67 -9.99 -9.41
N GLY A 61 -1.02 -11.09 -9.80
CA GLY A 61 -1.37 -11.86 -10.99
C GLY A 61 -2.79 -12.45 -10.93
N LYS A 62 -3.17 -13.02 -9.78
CA LYS A 62 -4.51 -13.59 -9.60
C LYS A 62 -5.60 -12.52 -9.62
N ILE A 63 -5.35 -11.36 -9.00
CA ILE A 63 -6.31 -10.25 -8.98
C ILE A 63 -6.48 -9.66 -10.38
N ASN A 64 -5.39 -9.48 -11.13
CA ASN A 64 -5.46 -9.01 -12.50
C ASN A 64 -6.17 -10.01 -13.43
N LEU A 65 -5.96 -11.32 -13.24
CA LEU A 65 -6.67 -12.33 -14.00
C LEU A 65 -8.18 -12.29 -13.74
N LEU A 66 -8.58 -12.17 -12.47
CA LEU A 66 -9.99 -12.02 -12.08
C LEU A 66 -10.61 -10.76 -12.70
N GLY A 67 -9.92 -9.63 -12.63
CA GLY A 67 -10.37 -8.38 -13.25
C GLY A 67 -10.47 -8.48 -14.77
N LEU A 68 -9.57 -9.21 -15.43
CA LEU A 68 -9.63 -9.45 -16.88
C LEU A 68 -10.87 -10.27 -17.24
N ILE A 69 -11.14 -11.35 -16.50
CA ILE A 69 -12.32 -12.19 -16.72
C ILE A 69 -13.60 -11.38 -16.50
N GLU A 70 -13.66 -10.57 -15.45
CA GLU A 70 -14.78 -9.67 -15.16
C GLU A 70 -15.04 -8.70 -16.33
N MET A 71 -13.98 -8.06 -16.84
CA MET A 71 -14.07 -7.15 -17.98
C MET A 71 -14.58 -7.84 -19.25
N ILE A 72 -14.10 -9.06 -19.54
CA ILE A 72 -14.60 -9.84 -20.68
C ILE A 72 -16.08 -10.16 -20.49
N LEU A 73 -16.47 -10.66 -19.32
CA LEU A 73 -17.85 -11.06 -19.05
C LEU A 73 -18.82 -9.88 -19.16
N LEU A 74 -18.44 -8.72 -18.61
CA LEU A 74 -19.19 -7.47 -18.76
C LEU A 74 -19.30 -7.04 -20.22
N SER A 75 -18.21 -7.07 -20.98
CA SER A 75 -18.21 -6.67 -22.39
C SER A 75 -19.15 -7.54 -23.24
N VAL A 76 -19.12 -8.85 -23.03
CA VAL A 76 -19.97 -9.81 -23.73
C VAL A 76 -21.44 -9.61 -23.36
N GLY A 77 -21.74 -9.39 -22.08
CA GLY A 77 -23.09 -9.11 -21.61
C GLY A 77 -23.70 -7.85 -22.24
N VAL A 78 -22.91 -6.77 -22.33
CA VAL A 78 -23.35 -5.50 -22.96
C VAL A 78 -23.63 -5.69 -24.45
N VAL A 79 -22.75 -6.37 -25.17
CA VAL A 79 -22.94 -6.62 -26.62
C VAL A 79 -24.21 -7.44 -26.88
N MET A 80 -24.45 -8.51 -26.11
CA MET A 80 -25.67 -9.29 -26.22
C MET A 80 -26.91 -8.45 -25.92
N PHE A 81 -26.90 -7.68 -24.84
CA PHE A 81 -28.02 -6.82 -24.46
C PHE A 81 -28.39 -5.82 -25.56
N VAL A 82 -27.40 -5.16 -26.15
CA VAL A 82 -27.60 -4.21 -27.24
C VAL A 82 -28.15 -4.92 -28.49
N ALA A 83 -27.62 -6.09 -28.86
CA ALA A 83 -28.10 -6.86 -30.01
C ALA A 83 -29.57 -7.29 -29.85
N PHE A 84 -29.96 -7.75 -28.65
CA PHE A 84 -31.34 -8.09 -28.35
C PHE A 84 -32.26 -6.87 -28.38
N MET A 85 -31.82 -5.73 -27.83
CA MET A 85 -32.59 -4.47 -27.89
C MET A 85 -32.83 -3.99 -29.32
N ILE A 86 -31.80 -4.04 -30.18
CA ILE A 86 -31.94 -3.69 -31.60
C ILE A 86 -32.93 -4.63 -32.28
N SER A 87 -32.81 -5.94 -32.06
CA SER A 87 -33.71 -6.94 -32.63
C SER A 87 -35.15 -6.74 -32.19
N TYR A 88 -35.37 -6.46 -30.90
CA TYR A 88 -36.69 -6.19 -30.33
C TYR A 88 -37.33 -4.93 -30.95
N CYS A 89 -36.58 -3.82 -31.02
CA CYS A 89 -37.05 -2.58 -31.64
C CYS A 89 -37.39 -2.76 -33.12
N ALA A 90 -36.55 -3.51 -33.87
CA ALA A 90 -36.79 -3.80 -35.27
C ALA A 90 -38.05 -4.67 -35.49
N CYS A 91 -38.26 -5.71 -34.68
CA CYS A 91 -39.47 -6.53 -34.74
C CYS A 91 -40.73 -5.73 -34.41
N ARG A 92 -40.71 -4.93 -33.34
CA ARG A 92 -41.85 -4.09 -32.95
C ARG A 92 -42.17 -3.02 -34.00
N SER A 93 -41.16 -2.42 -34.63
CA SER A 93 -41.37 -1.45 -35.70
C SER A 93 -41.99 -2.04 -36.96
N LYS A 94 -41.83 -3.35 -37.22
CA LYS A 94 -42.47 -4.04 -38.34
C LYS A 94 -43.94 -4.39 -38.09
N THR A 95 -44.36 -4.51 -36.83
CA THR A 95 -45.75 -4.82 -36.45
C THR A 95 -46.69 -3.59 -36.48
N ILE A 96 -46.15 -2.37 -36.58
CA ILE A 96 -46.91 -1.10 -36.57
C ILE A 96 -47.14 -0.55 -38.00
N LYS A 97 -46.82 -1.30 -39.05
CA LYS A 97 -47.20 -1.02 -40.45
C LYS A 97 -48.24 -2.02 -40.91
#